data_AF-A0A1I3Q8B6-F1
#
_entry.id   AF-A0A1I3Q8B6-F1
#
_cell.length_a   1.000
_cell.length_b   1.000
_cell.length_c   1.000
_cell.angle_alpha   90.00
_cell.angle_beta   90.00
_cell.angle_gamma   90.00
#
_symmetry.space_group_name_H-M   'P 1'
#
loop_
_entity.id
_entity.type
_entity.pdbx_description
1 polymer ?
#
loop_
_entity_poly.entity_id
_entity_poly.type
_entity_poly.pdbx_seq_one_letter_code
_entity_poly.pdbx_strand_id
1 'polypeptide(L)' 'MPEDDALERFLRRCREHGIDLQEARRALAHARVVVQSGKVLESDPYRLAWRWLRRRA' A
#
# COMPACT_ATOMS: atom_id res chain seq x y z
N MET A 1 -0.72 -8.98 -17.80
CA MET A 1 -1.13 -9.05 -16.39
C MET A 1 -0.18 -8.16 -15.59
N PRO A 2 -0.46 -6.85 -15.41
CA PRO A 2 0.44 -5.92 -14.71
C PRO A 2 0.06 -5.61 -13.24
N GLU A 3 -1.14 -5.95 -12.79
CA GLU A 3 -1.61 -5.65 -11.43
C GLU A 3 -1.08 -6.62 -10.35
N ASP A 4 -0.92 -7.91 -10.69
CA ASP A 4 -0.33 -8.92 -9.80
C ASP A 4 1.13 -8.58 -9.45
N ASP A 5 1.93 -8.13 -10.43
CA ASP A 5 3.31 -7.70 -10.21
C ASP A 5 3.46 -6.51 -9.26
N ALA A 6 2.49 -5.60 -9.23
CA ALA A 6 2.52 -4.43 -8.35
C ALA A 6 2.22 -4.83 -6.90
N LEU A 7 1.24 -5.70 -6.70
CA LEU A 7 0.90 -6.23 -5.39
C LEU A 7 2.04 -7.06 -4.81
N GLU A 8 2.60 -7.99 -5.58
CA GLU A 8 3.73 -8.82 -5.11
C GLU A 8 4.94 -7.96 -4.73
N ARG A 9 5.31 -6.98 -5.57
CA ARG A 9 6.42 -6.06 -5.25
C ARG A 9 6.17 -5.26 -3.97
N PHE A 10 4.94 -4.78 -3.77
CA PHE A 10 4.56 -4.06 -2.55
C PHE A 10 4.66 -4.95 -1.31
N LEU A 11 4.10 -6.16 -1.36
CA LEU A 11 4.12 -7.09 -0.23
C LEU A 11 5.53 -7.58 0.09
N ARG A 12 6.35 -7.87 -0.94
CA ARG A 12 7.76 -8.22 -0.77
C ARG A 12 8.52 -7.11 -0.06
N ARG A 13 8.36 -5.86 -0.52
CA ARG A 13 8.96 -4.69 0.11
C ARG A 13 8.52 -4.53 1.57
N CYS A 14 7.24 -4.70 1.88
CA CYS A 14 6.75 -4.63 3.25
C CYS A 14 7.44 -5.68 4.14
N ARG A 15 7.56 -6.92 3.64
CA ARG A 15 8.25 -8.00 4.35
C ARG A 15 9.73 -7.72 4.59
N GLU A 16 10.44 -7.15 3.60
CA GLU A 16 11.85 -6.75 3.74
C GLU A 16 12.05 -5.70 4.84
N HIS A 17 11.04 -4.89 5.12
CA HIS A 17 11.05 -3.87 6.17
C HIS A 17 10.41 -4.35 7.49
N GLY A 18 10.11 -5.65 7.63
CA GLY A 18 9.52 -6.20 8.85
C GLY A 18 8.06 -5.83 9.08
N ILE A 19 7.37 -5.30 8.07
CA ILE A 19 5.95 -4.98 8.14
C ILE A 19 5.16 -6.28 7.97
N ASP A 20 4.19 -6.49 8.86
CA ASP A 20 3.31 -7.64 8.81
C ASP A 20 2.45 -7.64 7.52
N LEU A 21 2.22 -8.84 6.98
CA LEU A 21 1.46 -9.03 5.74
C LEU A 21 -0.01 -8.59 5.86
N GLN A 22 -0.66 -8.78 7.01
CA GLN A 22 -2.01 -8.28 7.22
C GLN A 22 -2.02 -6.76 7.36
N GLU A 23 -1.03 -6.18 8.04
CA GLU A 23 -0.91 -4.74 8.16
C GLU A 23 -0.71 -4.07 6.79
N ALA A 24 0.19 -4.62 5.97
CA ALA A 24 0.42 -4.17 4.60
C ALA A 24 -0.87 -4.23 3.76
N ARG A 25 -1.63 -5.34 3.85
CA ARG A 25 -2.91 -5.50 3.15
C ARG A 25 -3.96 -4.50 3.63
N ARG A 26 -4.07 -4.25 4.93
CA ARG A 26 -5.00 -3.24 5.49
C ARG A 26 -4.65 -1.83 5.02
N ALA A 27 -3.37 -1.47 5.05
CA ALA A 27 -2.90 -0.18 4.56
C ALA A 27 -3.23 0.01 3.07
N LEU A 28 -3.00 -1.03 2.24
CA LEU A 28 -3.34 -0.99 0.83
C LEU A 28 -4.84 -0.90 0.56
N ALA A 29 -5.66 -1.67 1.28
CA ALA A 29 -7.11 -1.60 1.15
C ALA A 29 -7.64 -0.20 1.48
N HIS A 30 -7.17 0.39 2.58
CA HIS A 30 -7.54 1.75 2.95
C HIS A 30 -7.05 2.78 1.92
N ALA A 31 -5.84 2.62 1.40
CA ALA A 31 -5.29 3.52 0.39
C ALA A 31 -6.11 3.48 -0.90
N ARG A 32 -6.52 2.29 -1.37
CA ARG A 32 -7.40 2.13 -2.53
C ARG A 32 -8.72 2.88 -2.36
N VAL A 33 -9.38 2.75 -1.20
CA VAL A 33 -10.64 3.47 -0.92
C VAL A 33 -10.43 4.99 -0.97
N VAL A 34 -9.33 5.48 -0.40
CA VAL A 34 -9.03 6.92 -0.32
C VAL A 34 -8.71 7.50 -1.71
N VAL A 35 -7.93 6.78 -2.52
CA VAL A 35 -7.65 7.12 -3.93
C VAL A 35 -8.95 7.13 -4.74
N GLN A 36 -9.76 6.07 -4.63
CA GLN A 36 -11.03 5.95 -5.35
C GLN A 36 -12.04 7.03 -4.95
N SER A 37 -12.01 7.47 -3.69
CA SER A 37 -12.85 8.58 -3.20
C SER A 37 -12.36 9.97 -3.65
N GLY A 38 -11.21 10.08 -4.33
CA GLY A 38 -10.64 11.36 -4.74
C GLY A 38 -10.20 12.27 -3.59
N LYS A 39 -10.06 11.73 -2.37
CA LYS A 39 -9.74 12.51 -1.16
C LYS A 39 -8.26 12.90 -1.05
N VAL A 40 -7.42 12.42 -1.96
CA VAL A 40 -5.97 12.62 -1.96
C VAL A 40 -5.47 12.97 -3.35
N LEU A 41 -4.39 13.75 -3.41
CA LEU A 41 -3.67 14.07 -4.65
C LEU A 41 -2.83 12.90 -5.17
N GLU A 42 -2.54 11.90 -4.33
CA GLU A 42 -1.76 10.73 -4.72
C GLU A 42 -2.66 9.71 -5.41
N SER A 43 -2.51 9.53 -6.72
CA SER A 43 -3.31 8.57 -7.50
C SER A 43 -2.85 7.12 -7.36
N ASP A 44 -1.67 6.88 -6.79
CA ASP A 44 -1.11 5.54 -6.64
C ASP A 44 -1.37 4.99 -5.22
N PRO A 45 -2.24 3.97 -5.08
CA PRO A 45 -2.60 3.42 -3.77
C PRO A 45 -1.44 2.66 -3.10
N TYR A 46 -0.49 2.11 -3.85
CA TYR A 46 0.65 1.38 -3.29
C TYR A 46 1.64 2.34 -2.62
N ARG A 47 1.90 3.49 -3.26
CA ARG A 47 2.76 4.54 -2.71
C ARG A 47 2.11 5.21 -1.49
N LEU A 48 0.80 5.45 -1.52
CA LEU A 48 0.06 5.97 -0.37
C LEU A 48 0.10 5.00 0.82
N ALA A 49 -0.17 3.71 0.58
CA ALA A 49 -0.10 2.67 1.59
C ALA A 49 1.29 2.59 2.22
N TRP A 50 2.35 2.60 1.40
CA TRP A 50 3.74 2.59 1.86
C TRP A 50 4.05 3.78 2.77
N ARG A 51 3.59 4.98 2.38
CA ARG A 51 3.80 6.21 3.16
C ARG A 51 3.12 6.15 4.53
N TRP A 52 1.94 5.54 4.62
CA TRP A 52 1.26 5.35 5.89
C TRP A 52 1.95 4.34 6.79
N LEU A 53 2.38 3.21 6.24
CA LEU A 53 3.15 2.21 6.99
C LEU A 53 4.42 2.83 7.57
N ARG A 54 5.14 3.63 6.78
CA ARG A 54 6.35 4.36 7.22
C ARG A 54 6.13 5.47 8.25
N ARG A 55 4.89 5.93 8.46
CA ARG A 55 4.57 6.89 9.53
C ARG A 55 4.18 6.20 10.83
N ARG A 56 3.86 4.91 10.77
CA ARG A 56 3.35 4.13 11.90
C ARG A 56 4.41 3.22 12.52
N ALA A 57 5.37 2.76 11.71
CA ALA A 57 6.60 2.09 12.14
C ALA A 57 7.66 3.11 12.60
#